data_AF-A0A355GBV6-F1
#
_entry.id   AF-A0A355GBV6-F1
#
_cell.length_a   1.000
_cell.length_b   1.000
_cell.length_c   1.000
_cell.angle_alpha   90.00
_cell.angle_beta   90.00
_cell.angle_gamma   90.00
#
_symmetry.space_group_name_H-M   'P 1'
#
loop_
_entity.id
_entity.type
_entity.pdbx_description
1 polymer ?
#
loop_
_entity_poly.entity_id
_entity_poly.type
_entity_poly.pdbx_seq_one_letter_code
_entity_poly.pdbx_strand_id
1 'polypeptide(L)'
;MPGGYEMIIVGIIALLLFGKRLPEVARSLGKGIVEFKKGVSGIEDDVNQASYSHSQPETPRPTPSERSDDFTAPKFEVPNSEPKAEEKSEQA
;
A
#
# COMPACT_ATOMS: atom_id res chain seq x y z
N MET A 1 31.15 -16.59 0.17
CA MET A 1 29.88 -16.66 -0.59
C MET A 1 29.97 -17.89 -1.47
N PRO A 2 29.12 -18.89 -1.29
CA PRO A 2 29.18 -20.06 -2.14
C PRO A 2 29.03 -19.62 -3.60
N GLY A 3 29.93 -20.10 -4.46
CA GLY A 3 30.00 -19.69 -5.85
C GLY A 3 28.83 -20.26 -6.64
N GLY A 4 28.41 -19.59 -7.72
CA GLY A 4 27.33 -20.09 -8.58
C GLY A 4 27.54 -21.55 -9.06
N TYR A 5 28.81 -21.97 -9.18
CA TYR A 5 29.17 -23.35 -9.49
C TYR A 5 28.77 -24.36 -8.40
N GLU A 6 28.87 -24.02 -7.12
CA GLU A 6 28.48 -24.93 -6.03
C GLU A 6 26.96 -25.16 -6.04
N MET A 7 26.18 -24.11 -6.31
CA MET A 7 24.73 -24.22 -6.46
C MET A 7 24.32 -25.10 -7.65
N ILE A 8 25.06 -25.03 -8.76
CA ILE A 8 24.84 -25.91 -9.92
C ILE A 8 25.14 -27.37 -9.56
N ILE A 9 26.25 -27.64 -8.87
CA ILE A 9 26.62 -29.00 -8.44
C ILE A 9 25.55 -29.59 -7.51
N VAL A 10 25.08 -28.82 -6.53
CA VAL A 10 23.98 -29.24 -5.63
C VAL A 10 22.70 -29.51 -6.43
N GLY A 11 22.37 -28.66 -7.41
CA GLY A 11 21.23 -28.87 -8.30
C GLY A 11 21.33 -30.16 -9.12
N ILE A 12 22.52 -30.49 -9.63
CA ILE A 12 22.77 -31.75 -10.35
C ILE A 12 22.60 -32.96 -9.41
N ILE A 13 23.16 -32.91 -8.20
CA ILE A 13 23.00 -33.99 -7.22
C ILE A 13 21.52 -34.18 -6.87
N ALA A 14 20.78 -33.09 -6.63
CA ALA A 14 19.35 -33.14 -6.38
C ALA A 14 18.59 -33.73 -7.59
N LEU A 15 18.97 -33.38 -8.82
CA LEU A 15 18.35 -33.96 -10.02
C LEU A 15 18.66 -35.47 -10.16
N LEU A 16 19.83 -35.94 -9.74
CA LEU A 16 20.15 -37.37 -9.75
C LEU A 16 19.35 -38.14 -8.69
N LEU A 17 19.14 -37.56 -7.51
CA LEU A 17 18.38 -38.19 -6.43
C LEU A 17 16.86 -38.20 -6.72
N PHE A 18 16.32 -37.08 -7.18
CA PHE A 18 14.88 -36.91 -7.34
C PHE A 18 14.40 -37.12 -8.79
N GLY A 19 15.27 -36.93 -9.79
CA GLY A 19 14.96 -37.12 -11.20
C GLY A 19 13.71 -36.37 -11.64
N LYS A 20 12.78 -37.10 -12.27
CA LYS A 20 11.50 -36.58 -12.74
C LYS A 20 10.54 -36.18 -11.61
N ARG A 21 10.83 -36.52 -10.36
CA ARG A 21 10.01 -36.17 -9.18
C ARG A 21 10.35 -34.80 -8.62
N LEU A 22 11.48 -34.19 -8.99
CA LEU A 22 11.86 -32.84 -8.57
C LEU A 22 10.74 -31.79 -8.79
N PRO A 23 10.07 -31.70 -9.96
CA PRO A 23 8.97 -30.76 -10.16
C PRO A 23 7.72 -31.09 -9.33
N GLU A 24 7.52 -32.35 -8.96
CA GLU A 24 6.41 -32.77 -8.09
C GLU A 24 6.68 -32.37 -6.63
N VAL A 25 7.89 -32.64 -6.15
CA VAL A 25 8.37 -32.23 -4.82
C VAL A 25 8.35 -30.70 -4.69
N ALA A 26 8.90 -29.97 -5.65
CA ALA A 26 8.88 -28.50 -5.66
C ALA A 26 7.45 -27.94 -5.64
N ARG A 27 6.51 -28.55 -6.37
CA ARG A 27 5.09 -28.15 -6.33
C ARG A 27 4.45 -28.44 -4.97
N SER A 28 4.71 -29.60 -4.38
CA SER A 28 4.16 -29.96 -3.06
C SER A 28 4.69 -29.06 -1.94
N LEU A 29 6.01 -28.82 -1.93
CA LEU A 29 6.67 -27.92 -0.98
C LEU A 29 6.24 -26.47 -1.20
N GLY A 30 6.15 -26.03 -2.46
CA GLY A 30 5.71 -24.68 -2.80
C GLY A 30 4.29 -24.38 -2.33
N LYS A 31 3.37 -25.35 -2.50
CA LYS A 31 2.00 -25.23 -1.96
C LYS A 31 2.00 -25.12 -0.44
N GLY A 32 2.76 -26.00 0.25
CA GLY A 32 2.88 -25.96 1.71
C GLY A 32 3.45 -24.64 2.24
N ILE A 33 4.48 -24.09 1.59
CA ILE A 33 5.06 -22.79 1.96
C ILE A 33 4.05 -21.65 1.74
N VAL A 34 3.28 -21.68 0.66
CA VAL A 34 2.25 -20.66 0.37
C VAL A 34 1.12 -20.71 1.39
N GLU A 35 0.62 -21.90 1.72
CA GLU A 35 -0.42 -22.08 2.74
C GLU A 35 0.08 -21.70 4.13
N PHE A 36 1.31 -22.09 4.48
CA PHE A 36 1.96 -21.68 5.73
C PHE A 36 2.07 -20.16 5.83
N LYS A 37 2.55 -19.47 4.79
CA LYS A 37 2.64 -18.01 4.77
C LYS A 37 1.27 -17.35 4.95
N LYS A 38 0.23 -17.85 4.29
CA LYS A 38 -1.14 -17.34 4.46
C LYS A 38 -1.65 -17.52 5.89
N GLY A 39 -1.40 -18.68 6.49
CA GLY A 39 -1.77 -18.95 7.88
C GLY A 39 -1.07 -18.01 8.86
N VAL A 40 0.24 -17.83 8.72
CA VAL A 40 1.02 -16.92 9.58
C VAL A 40 0.57 -15.47 9.41
N SER A 41 0.41 -14.97 8.19
CA SER A 41 -0.05 -13.59 7.96
C SER A 41 -1.46 -13.34 8.50
N GLY A 42 -2.38 -14.32 8.38
CA GLY A 42 -3.71 -14.18 8.98
C GLY A 42 -3.68 -14.08 10.51
N ILE A 43 -2.76 -14.81 11.16
CA ILE A 43 -2.56 -14.73 12.62
C ILE A 43 -1.96 -13.38 13.01
N GLU A 44 -0.98 -12.88 12.26
CA GLU A 44 -0.40 -11.55 12.50
C GLU A 44 -1.47 -10.45 12.40
N ASP A 45 -2.36 -10.54 11.41
CA ASP A 45 -3.45 -9.59 11.21
C ASP A 45 -4.49 -9.66 12.36
N ASP A 46 -4.88 -10.86 12.79
CA ASP A 46 -5.81 -11.06 13.91
C ASP A 46 -5.24 -10.55 15.24
N VAL A 47 -3.95 -10.79 15.50
CA VAL A 47 -3.27 -10.32 16.72
C VAL A 47 -3.16 -8.80 16.74
N ASN A 48 -2.86 -8.18 15.59
CA ASN A 48 -2.87 -6.73 15.46
C ASN A 48 -4.29 -6.18 15.70
N GLN A 49 -5.32 -6.75 15.08
CA GLN A 49 -6.71 -6.31 15.25
C GLN A 49 -7.22 -6.48 16.70
N ALA A 50 -6.85 -7.58 17.38
CA ALA A 50 -7.18 -7.79 18.78
C ALA A 50 -6.49 -6.78 19.71
N SER A 51 -5.26 -6.37 19.38
CA SER A 51 -4.52 -5.34 20.12
C SER A 51 -5.13 -3.94 19.97
N TYR A 52 -5.68 -3.63 18.79
CA TYR A 52 -6.46 -2.40 18.56
C TYR A 52 -7.84 -2.45 19.24
N SER A 53 -8.38 -3.64 19.50
CA SER A 53 -9.70 -3.82 20.13
C SER A 53 -9.65 -3.82 21.67
N HIS A 54 -8.49 -4.05 22.29
CA HIS A 54 -8.32 -3.97 23.75
C HIS A 54 -7.80 -2.60 24.25
N SER A 55 -7.62 -1.64 23.35
CA SER A 55 -7.14 -0.29 23.65
C SER A 55 -8.25 0.76 23.47
N GLN A 56 -9.38 0.61 24.15
CA GLN A 56 -10.19 1.78 24.51
C GLN A 56 -9.85 2.18 25.95
N PRO A 57 -8.88 3.10 26.16
CA PRO A 57 -8.91 3.93 27.35
C PRO A 57 -10.10 4.89 27.25
N GLU A 58 -10.86 4.99 28.33
CA GLU A 58 -11.92 5.96 28.48
C GLU A 58 -11.41 7.41 28.36
N THR A 59 -11.76 8.10 27.27
CA THR A 59 -11.91 9.58 27.11
C THR A 59 -10.63 10.45 27.23
N PRO A 60 -10.50 11.63 26.57
CA PRO A 60 -11.38 12.80 26.72
C PRO A 60 -11.99 13.30 25.39
N ARG A 61 -13.21 13.85 25.49
CA ARG A 61 -13.89 14.63 24.44
C ARG A 61 -12.94 15.72 23.88
N PRO A 62 -12.83 15.91 22.55
CA PRO A 62 -12.01 16.97 21.99
C PRO A 62 -12.52 18.32 22.50
N THR A 63 -11.64 19.09 23.14
CA THR A 63 -11.86 20.50 23.45
C THR A 63 -12.05 21.26 22.13
N PRO A 64 -13.06 22.13 21.99
CA PRO A 64 -13.37 22.86 20.74
C PRO A 64 -12.30 23.85 20.22
N SER A 65 -11.05 23.78 20.67
CA SER A 65 -10.04 24.84 20.48
C SER A 65 -8.97 24.56 19.41
N GLU A 66 -9.09 23.51 18.61
CA GLU A 66 -8.19 23.23 17.46
C GLU A 66 -8.95 23.22 16.12
N ARG A 67 -9.85 24.18 15.90
CA ARG A 67 -10.43 24.46 14.57
C ARG A 67 -10.13 25.90 14.13
N SER A 68 -8.86 26.19 14.07
CA SER A 68 -8.21 27.25 13.31
C SER A 68 -6.83 26.64 13.07
N ASP A 69 -6.60 25.94 11.98
CA ASP A 69 -6.25 26.54 10.71
C ASP A 69 -6.61 25.59 9.55
N ASP A 70 -6.67 26.13 8.33
CA ASP A 70 -6.97 25.44 7.07
C ASP A 70 -8.44 25.13 6.74
N PHE A 71 -9.27 26.18 6.74
CA PHE A 71 -10.26 26.34 5.67
C PHE A 71 -9.75 27.36 4.65
N THR A 72 -8.85 26.94 3.76
CA THR A 72 -8.53 27.71 2.55
C THR A 72 -9.63 27.46 1.51
N ALA A 73 -10.79 28.08 1.73
CA ALA A 73 -11.83 28.16 0.71
C ALA A 73 -11.24 28.84 -0.55
N PRO A 74 -11.35 28.24 -1.75
CA PRO A 74 -10.87 28.85 -2.98
C PRO A 74 -11.54 30.22 -3.16
N LYS A 75 -10.73 31.25 -3.41
CA LYS A 75 -11.21 32.62 -3.65
C LYS A 75 -12.16 32.61 -4.86
N PHE A 76 -13.45 32.77 -4.61
CA PHE A 76 -14.44 32.97 -5.65
C PHE A 76 -14.29 34.39 -6.21
N GLU A 77 -13.69 34.51 -7.40
CA GLU A 77 -13.64 35.78 -8.12
C GLU A 77 -14.95 35.98 -8.86
N VAL A 78 -15.74 36.95 -8.40
CA VAL A 78 -16.94 37.42 -9.10
C VAL A 78 -16.51 38.12 -10.38
N PRO A 79 -16.96 37.68 -11.58
CA PRO A 79 -16.66 38.40 -12.81
C PRO A 79 -17.36 39.76 -12.73
N ASN A 80 -16.57 40.84 -12.70
CA ASN A 80 -17.09 42.19 -12.75
C ASN A 80 -17.79 42.39 -14.10
N SER A 81 -19.11 42.38 -14.08
CA SER A 81 -19.95 42.75 -15.21
C SER A 81 -19.92 44.27 -15.37
N GLU A 82 -18.92 44.80 -16.09
CA GLU A 82 -18.97 46.15 -16.63
C GLU A 82 -19.58 46.14 -18.04
N PRO A 83 -20.64 46.93 -18.27
CA PRO A 83 -21.43 46.91 -19.49
C PRO A 83 -20.64 47.56 -20.64
N LYS A 84 -20.49 46.83 -21.74
CA LYS A 84 -19.88 47.32 -22.98
C LYS A 84 -20.84 48.29 -23.69
N ALA A 85 -20.83 49.55 -23.26
CA ALA A 85 -21.23 50.72 -24.04
C ALA A 85 -19.92 51.36 -24.54
N GLU A 86 -19.52 51.08 -25.78
CA GLU A 86 -19.74 51.99 -26.91
C GLU A 86 -18.97 53.31 -26.73
N GLU A 87 -17.75 53.39 -27.26
CA GLU A 87 -17.37 54.60 -27.98
C GLU A 87 -16.36 54.31 -29.10
N LYS A 88 -16.83 54.69 -30.28
CA LYS A 88 -16.20 54.85 -31.59
C LYS A 88 -15.07 55.90 -31.53
N SER A 89 -14.28 55.94 -32.59
CA SER A 89 -13.40 57.05 -33.04
C SER A 89 -11.93 56.85 -32.63
N GLU A 90 -11.00 56.55 -33.54
CA GLU A 90 -10.47 57.33 -34.67
C GLU A 90 -9.03 57.75 -34.35
N GLN A 91 -8.05 57.16 -35.03
CA GLN A 91 -6.82 57.87 -35.39
C GLN A 91 -5.99 57.10 -36.43
N ALA A 92 -5.63 57.85 -37.48
CA ALA A 92 -4.76 57.58 -38.63
C ALA A 92 -5.37 56.86 -39.83
#